data_AF-A0A2Z5JGP6-F1
#
_entry.id   AF-A0A2Z5JGP6-F1
#
_cell.length_a   1.000
_cell.length_b   1.000
_cell.length_c   1.000
_cell.angle_alpha   90.00
_cell.angle_beta   90.00
_cell.angle_gamma   90.00
#
_symmetry.space_group_name_H-M   'P 1'
#
loop_
_entity.id
_entity.type
_entity.pdbx_description
1 polymer ?
#
loop_
_entity_poly.entity_id
_entity_poly.type
_entity_poly.pdbx_seq_one_letter_code
_entity_poly.pdbx_strand_id
1 'polypeptide(L)'
;MIFHNALDIAEIVRQLLEEGWTIEPEDLAHFSPYLTEHINRFGKYSTHELGIQPKAYDPKPDVDFTPLREQDPTPAGFGRAA
;
A
#
# COMPACT_ATOMS: atom_id res chain seq x y z
N MET A 1 8.24 2.16 -4.42
CA MET A 1 7.64 2.04 -3.08
C MET A 1 8.58 2.41 -1.93
N ILE A 2 9.90 2.34 -2.12
CA ILE A 2 10.90 2.68 -1.07
C ILE A 2 11.03 4.20 -0.81
N PHE A 3 11.08 4.99 -1.89
CA PHE A 3 11.38 6.42 -1.78
C PHE A 3 10.22 7.26 -1.21
N HIS A 4 8.97 6.80 -1.40
CA HIS A 4 7.79 7.49 -0.88
C HIS A 4 7.80 7.53 0.64
N ASN A 5 8.11 6.41 1.30
CA ASN A 5 8.10 6.37 2.77
C ASN A 5 9.15 7.31 3.40
N ALA A 6 10.36 7.37 2.83
CA ALA A 6 11.38 8.30 3.30
C ALA A 6 10.97 9.77 3.06
N LEU A 7 10.32 10.05 1.93
CA LEU A 7 9.80 11.39 1.61
C LEU A 7 8.69 11.80 2.58
N ASP A 8 7.73 10.90 2.85
CA ASP A 8 6.59 11.15 3.73
C ASP A 8 7.06 11.40 5.18
N ILE A 9 8.02 10.59 5.67
CA ILE A 9 8.63 10.78 7.00
C ILE A 9 9.37 12.11 7.07
N ALA A 10 10.16 12.46 6.05
CA ALA A 10 10.89 13.73 6.02
C ALA A 10 9.95 14.94 6.02
N GLU A 11 8.82 14.86 5.31
CA GLU A 11 7.82 15.91 5.26
C GLU A 11 7.12 16.12 6.62
N ILE A 12 6.77 15.04 7.32
CA ILE A 12 6.18 15.12 8.66
C ILE A 12 7.18 15.70 9.67
N VAL A 13 8.44 15.28 9.62
CA VAL A 13 9.51 15.80 10.48
C VAL A 13 9.70 17.31 10.27
N ARG A 14 9.65 17.77 9.01
CA ARG A 14 9.72 19.19 8.68
C ARG A 14 8.57 19.99 9.32
N GLN A 15 7.35 19.48 9.26
CA GLN A 15 6.18 20.14 9.86
C GLN A 15 6.30 20.24 11.39
N LEU A 16 6.77 19.18 12.05
CA LEU A 16 6.98 19.18 13.51
C LEU A 16 8.04 20.20 13.95
N LEU A 17 9.13 20.33 13.18
CA LEU A 17 10.15 21.36 13.44
C LEU A 17 9.58 22.78 13.26
N GLU A 18 8.71 23.00 12.27
CA GLU A 18 8.01 24.28 12.04
C GLU A 18 7.04 24.62 13.18
N GLU A 19 6.42 23.61 13.80
CA GLU A 19 5.59 23.75 15.00
C GLU A 19 6.39 24.03 16.28
N GLY A 20 7.73 24.00 16.21
CA GLY A 20 8.63 24.28 17.33
C GLY A 20 8.98 23.07 18.18
N TRP A 21 8.67 21.85 17.71
CA TRP A 21 9.13 20.64 18.38
C TRP A 21 10.64 20.44 18.18
N THR A 22 11.30 19.92 19.21
CA THR A 22 12.70 19.48 19.12
C THR A 22 12.73 18.00 18.81
N ILE A 23 13.48 17.61 17.77
CA ILE A 23 13.64 16.22 17.33
C ILE A 23 15.13 15.91 17.35
N GLU A 24 15.54 14.94 18.15
CA GLU A 24 16.93 14.51 18.24
C GLU A 24 17.27 13.51 17.12
N PRO A 25 18.54 13.39 16.71
CA PRO A 25 18.96 12.39 15.72
C PRO A 25 18.61 10.95 16.10
N GLU A 26 18.63 10.61 17.39
CA GLU A 26 18.15 9.33 17.90
C GLU A 26 16.66 9.08 17.60
N ASP A 27 15.80 10.11 17.65
CA ASP A 27 14.36 9.96 17.37
C ASP A 27 14.15 9.53 15.91
N LEU A 28 14.89 10.16 14.99
CA LEU A 28 14.91 9.80 13.56
C LEU A 28 15.45 8.39 13.29
N ALA A 29 16.41 7.92 14.09
CA ALA A 29 16.98 6.58 13.95
C ALA A 29 15.97 5.46 14.25
N HIS A 30 14.96 5.72 15.09
CA HIS A 30 13.84 4.79 15.33
C HIS A 30 12.89 4.72 14.14
N PHE A 31 12.75 5.82 13.39
CA PHE A 31 12.02 5.88 12.13
C PHE A 31 12.89 5.34 11.00
N SER A 32 13.25 4.07 11.07
CA SER A 32 14.01 3.49 9.99
C SER A 32 13.09 3.30 8.77
N PRO A 33 13.39 3.90 7.60
CA PRO A 33 12.84 3.39 6.34
C PRO A 33 13.37 1.96 6.07
N TYR A 34 14.47 1.60 6.77
CA TYR A 34 15.13 0.32 6.75
C TYR A 34 15.73 0.01 8.11
N LEU A 35 15.17 -0.98 8.81
CA LEU A 35 15.92 -1.65 9.87
C LEU A 35 17.28 -2.03 9.26
N THR A 36 18.36 -1.51 9.82
CA THR A 36 19.73 -1.91 9.45
C THR A 36 20.06 -3.31 9.95
N GLU A 37 19.20 -3.85 10.83
CA GLU A 37 19.24 -5.20 11.34
C GLU A 37 18.64 -6.21 10.35
N HIS A 38 19.30 -7.36 10.22
CA HIS A 38 18.81 -8.45 9.38
C HIS A 38 17.58 -9.12 10.02
N ILE A 39 16.39 -8.66 9.63
CA ILE A 39 15.14 -9.29 10.04
C ILE A 39 14.81 -10.51 9.18
N ASN A 40 14.74 -11.68 9.80
CA ASN A 40 14.18 -12.86 9.16
C ASN A 40 12.63 -12.76 9.15
N ARG A 41 12.09 -11.95 8.22
CA ARG A 41 10.64 -11.71 8.04
C ARG A 41 9.83 -12.98 7.77
N PHE A 42 10.50 -14.02 7.31
CA PHE A 42 9.87 -15.23 6.82
C PHE A 42 10.06 -16.44 7.74
N GLY A 43 10.78 -16.27 8.86
CA GLY A 43 11.04 -17.34 9.81
C GLY A 43 11.92 -18.46 9.25
N LYS A 44 11.93 -19.61 9.93
CA LYS A 44 12.67 -20.79 9.47
C LYS A 44 11.75 -21.61 8.56
N TYR A 45 12.09 -21.69 7.27
CA TYR A 45 11.40 -22.60 6.35
C TYR A 45 11.96 -24.01 6.43
N SER A 46 11.04 -24.97 6.38
CA SER A 46 11.34 -26.38 6.15
C SER A 46 11.60 -26.61 4.66
N THR A 47 12.73 -27.22 4.29
CA THR A 47 13.06 -27.53 2.89
C THR A 47 12.42 -28.82 2.38
N HIS A 48 11.63 -29.50 3.22
CA HIS A 48 11.08 -30.83 2.94
C HIS A 48 10.17 -30.87 1.70
N GLU A 49 9.59 -29.74 1.30
CA GLU A 49 8.65 -29.66 0.16
C GLU A 49 9.29 -29.09 -1.13
N LEU A 50 10.57 -28.68 -1.10
CA LEU A 50 11.24 -28.06 -2.26
C LEU A 50 11.35 -28.99 -3.48
N GLY A 51 11.24 -30.31 -3.29
CA GLY A 51 11.26 -31.30 -4.36
C GLY A 51 9.88 -31.68 -4.90
N ILE A 52 8.81 -31.14 -4.32
CA ILE A 52 7.44 -31.48 -4.72
C ILE A 52 7.04 -30.55 -5.88
N GLN A 53 6.81 -31.12 -7.06
CA GLN A 53 6.23 -30.37 -8.17
C GLN A 53 4.81 -29.96 -7.80
N PRO A 54 4.47 -28.65 -7.80
CA PRO A 54 3.11 -28.22 -7.57
C PRO A 54 2.20 -28.74 -8.68
N LYS A 55 0.92 -28.96 -8.38
CA LYS A 55 -0.07 -29.26 -9.42
C LYS A 55 -0.09 -28.13 -10.44
N ALA A 56 -0.32 -28.47 -11.72
CA ALA A 56 -0.47 -27.47 -12.77
C ALA A 56 -1.52 -26.43 -12.37
N TYR A 57 -1.19 -25.16 -12.57
CA TYR A 57 -2.09 -24.05 -12.31
C TYR A 57 -3.30 -24.16 -13.26
N ASP A 58 -4.50 -24.30 -12.68
CA ASP A 58 -5.78 -24.30 -13.39
C ASP A 58 -6.55 -23.03 -13.00
N PRO A 59 -6.41 -21.93 -13.76
CA PRO A 59 -7.17 -20.72 -13.49
C PRO A 59 -8.64 -20.99 -13.81
N LYS A 60 -9.42 -21.27 -12.77
CA LYS A 60 -10.87 -21.11 -12.75
C LYS A 60 -11.22 -19.89 -11.92
N PRO A 61 -11.00 -18.67 -12.43
CA PRO A 61 -11.49 -17.49 -11.75
C PRO A 61 -13.02 -17.57 -11.75
N ASP A 62 -13.60 -17.77 -10.56
CA ASP A 62 -15.04 -17.59 -10.32
C ASP A 62 -15.34 -16.08 -10.29
N VAL A 63 -15.07 -15.43 -11.42
CA VAL A 63 -15.23 -13.99 -11.60
C VAL A 63 -16.34 -13.81 -12.61
N ASP A 64 -17.43 -13.20 -12.15
CA ASP A 64 -18.52 -12.77 -13.02
C ASP A 64 -18.09 -11.52 -13.79
N PHE A 65 -17.84 -11.67 -15.08
CA PHE A 65 -17.52 -10.57 -16.00
C PHE A 65 -18.76 -9.89 -16.58
N THR A 66 -19.95 -10.13 -16.02
CA THR A 66 -21.17 -9.43 -16.45
C THR A 66 -20.96 -7.92 -16.32
N PRO A 67 -21.06 -7.15 -17.42
CA PRO A 67 -20.97 -5.71 -17.35
C PRO A 67 -22.08 -5.18 -16.46
N LEU A 68 -21.72 -4.45 -15.40
CA LEU A 68 -22.67 -3.63 -14.66
C LEU A 68 -23.17 -2.56 -15.63
N ARG A 69 -24.37 -2.75 -16.16
CA ARG A 69 -25.04 -1.76 -17.00
C ARG A 69 -25.13 -0.47 -16.19
N GLU A 70 -24.31 0.51 -16.54
CA GLU A 70 -24.49 1.87 -16.05
C GLU A 70 -25.91 2.27 -16.40
N GLN A 71 -26.69 2.63 -15.38
CA GLN A 71 -28.02 3.17 -15.59
C GLN A 71 -27.84 4.47 -16.35
N ASP A 72 -28.26 4.51 -17.62
CA ASP A 72 -28.33 5.74 -18.39
C ASP A 72 -29.02 6.81 -17.53
N PRO A 73 -28.37 7.94 -17.22
CA PRO A 73 -29.01 8.97 -16.43
C PRO A 73 -30.22 9.51 -17.21
N THR A 74 -31.42 9.31 -16.66
CA THR A 74 -32.66 9.87 -17.20
C THR A 74 -32.53 11.40 -17.22
N PRO A 75 -32.70 12.09 -18.37
CA PRO A 75 -32.59 13.53 -18.40
C PRO A 75 -33.88 14.14 -17.85
N ALA A 76 -33.95 14.28 -16.52
CA ALA A 76 -35.03 14.99 -15.85
C ALA A 76 -34.60 16.43 -15.54
N GLY A 77 -35.20 17.38 -16.28
CA GLY A 77 -35.43 18.74 -15.80
C GLY A 77 -34.35 19.77 -16.11
N PHE A 78 -34.31 20.29 -17.34
CA PHE A 78 -33.80 21.64 -17.57
C PHE A 78 -34.84 22.64 -17.05
N GLY A 79 -34.58 23.19 -15.86
CA GLY A 79 -35.34 24.30 -15.29
C GLY A 79 -35.25 25.53 -16.20
N ARG A 80 -36.42 26.03 -16.62
CA ARG A 80 -36.56 27.26 -17.39
C ARG A 80 -36.42 28.43 -16.43
N ALA A 81 -35.38 29.25 -16.61
CA ALA A 81 -35.21 30.54 -15.95
C ALA A 81 -35.78 31.67 -16.82
N ALA A 82 -36.35 32.67 -16.12
CA ALA A 82 -36.92 33.95 -16.56
C ALA A 82 -38.31 33.91 -17.22
#